data_AF-A0A520INP5-F1
#
_entry.id   AF-A0A520INP5-F1
#
_cell.length_a   1.000
_cell.length_b   1.000
_cell.length_c   1.000
_cell.angle_alpha   90.00
_cell.angle_beta   90.00
_cell.angle_gamma   90.00
#
_symmetry.space_group_name_H-M   'P 1'
#
loop_
_entity.id
_entity.type
_entity.pdbx_description
1 polymer ?
#
loop_
_entity_poly.entity_id
_entity_poly.type
_entity_poly.pdbx_seq_one_letter_code
_entity_poly.pdbx_strand_id
1 'polypeptide(L)'
;MRKIKPLAKTLLIVCEGASTEPKYFEALAAISLDKDLYSNIEVYPAPKKPESAAEREKARNKNRATRKFSGGTKKVSERTVEPADQDELAFVNTKKGVESWPQPVRYIKEARDRVKEAGYNEAWAVFDMDGHARPADAYQLADIEVEEIKINIAFSSISFEHWILLHFEQNSYPFKKSQCKDHETEDSKECGTGAHPEDCLGKHCVSGYMIRSHYIPNYDKADPIKLFEQLLPKTSTAIENAAWLRATQTPYFVKRNIWQVNPYTDVDQLVKRLLGIETNNFALVPGVTLDIENLKFTIVANGQAQHLEIKNQTGSTIINKQFTMRHGEETIPQPEDQILEHQKTLTWILPAAAGETLYLQFSDNIISLHLPPVKN
;
A
#
# COMPACT_ATOMS: atom_id res chain seq x y z
N MET A 1 32.03 -29.52 8.40
CA MET A 1 31.67 -28.34 7.57
C MET A 1 31.14 -27.25 8.49
N ARG A 2 31.79 -26.08 8.56
CA ARG A 2 31.21 -24.91 9.23
C ARG A 2 29.99 -24.49 8.40
N LYS A 3 28.79 -24.57 8.97
CA LYS A 3 27.61 -23.92 8.39
C LYS A 3 27.95 -22.43 8.30
N ILE A 4 28.06 -21.90 7.09
CA ILE A 4 28.15 -20.46 6.88
C ILE A 4 26.84 -19.92 7.46
N LYS A 5 26.94 -19.17 8.55
CA LYS A 5 25.76 -18.51 9.14
C LYS A 5 25.29 -17.52 8.06
N PRO A 6 24.02 -17.56 7.62
CA PRO A 6 23.52 -16.55 6.69
C PRO A 6 23.78 -15.17 7.29
N LEU A 7 24.16 -14.20 6.45
CA LEU A 7 24.33 -12.82 6.86
C LEU A 7 23.07 -12.39 7.62
N ALA A 8 23.26 -11.82 8.81
CA ALA A 8 22.18 -11.42 9.68
C ALA A 8 21.34 -10.36 8.96
N LYS A 9 20.14 -10.71 8.48
CA LYS A 9 19.25 -9.78 7.79
C LYS A 9 18.63 -8.83 8.82
N THR A 10 18.85 -7.54 8.66
CA THR A 10 18.32 -6.49 9.55
C THR A 10 17.44 -5.53 8.76
N LEU A 11 16.30 -5.17 9.33
CA LEU A 11 15.27 -4.35 8.68
C LEU A 11 14.95 -3.11 9.53
N LEU A 12 14.85 -1.96 8.89
CA LEU A 12 14.31 -0.73 9.46
C LEU A 12 12.96 -0.39 8.81
N ILE A 13 11.97 -0.02 9.63
CA ILE A 13 10.67 0.50 9.18
C ILE A 13 10.44 1.85 9.84
N VAL A 14 10.30 2.91 9.05
CA VAL A 14 10.01 4.28 9.51
C VAL A 14 8.58 4.65 9.15
N CYS A 15 7.70 4.75 10.13
CA CYS A 15 6.31 5.14 9.99
C CYS A 15 6.10 6.65 10.21
N GLU A 16 5.08 7.19 9.54
CA GLU A 16 4.59 8.56 9.72
C GLU A 16 4.04 8.83 11.13
N GLY A 17 3.12 7.96 11.56
CA GLY A 17 2.44 8.05 12.83
C GLY A 17 3.15 7.31 13.96
N ALA A 18 2.71 7.55 15.19
CA ALA A 18 3.18 6.86 16.39
C ALA A 18 2.15 5.89 17.00
N SER A 19 1.05 5.63 16.29
CA SER A 19 -0.10 4.90 16.85
C SER A 19 -0.42 3.61 16.10
N THR A 20 -1.06 3.69 14.93
CA THR A 20 -1.65 2.51 14.29
C THR A 20 -0.60 1.75 13.49
N GLU A 21 0.16 2.46 12.67
CA GLU A 21 1.14 1.90 11.73
C GLU A 21 2.29 1.23 12.48
N PRO A 22 3.01 1.89 13.43
CA PRO A 22 4.12 1.23 14.11
C PRO A 22 3.68 -0.04 14.84
N LYS A 23 2.55 -0.01 15.55
CA LYS A 23 2.07 -1.17 16.30
C LYS A 23 1.65 -2.33 15.39
N TYR A 24 1.07 -2.02 14.24
CA TYR A 24 0.76 -3.03 13.22
C TYR A 24 2.03 -3.71 12.70
N PHE A 25 3.06 -2.93 12.35
CA PHE A 25 4.32 -3.49 11.86
C PHE A 25 5.16 -4.14 12.95
N GLU A 26 5.08 -3.71 14.21
CA GLU A 26 5.71 -4.39 15.34
C GLU A 26 5.13 -5.80 15.54
N ALA A 27 3.81 -5.94 15.42
CA ALA A 27 3.17 -7.25 15.51
C ALA A 27 3.60 -8.19 14.37
N LEU A 28 3.70 -7.67 13.14
CA LEU A 28 4.25 -8.42 12.01
C LEU A 28 5.75 -8.69 12.17
N ALA A 29 6.53 -7.76 12.72
CA ALA A 29 7.94 -7.93 12.99
C ALA A 29 8.18 -9.06 14.00
N ALA A 30 7.36 -9.17 15.04
CA ALA A 30 7.42 -10.27 15.99
C ALA A 30 7.22 -11.64 15.29
N ILE A 31 6.24 -11.74 14.37
CA ILE A 31 6.04 -12.96 13.56
C ILE A 31 7.25 -13.22 12.65
N SER A 32 7.83 -12.17 12.08
CA SER A 32 8.98 -12.27 11.18
C SER A 32 10.23 -12.78 11.89
N LEU A 33 10.49 -12.30 13.10
CA LEU A 33 11.57 -12.73 13.98
C LEU A 33 11.37 -14.18 14.45
N ASP A 34 10.14 -14.57 14.81
CA ASP A 34 9.80 -15.96 15.19
C ASP A 34 10.03 -16.95 14.04
N LYS A 35 9.83 -16.51 12.80
CA LYS A 35 10.10 -17.28 11.58
C LYS A 35 11.57 -17.24 11.13
N ASP A 36 12.48 -16.63 11.88
CA ASP A 36 13.89 -16.43 11.51
C ASP A 36 14.08 -15.74 10.13
N LEU A 37 13.11 -14.93 9.66
CA LEU A 37 13.19 -14.23 8.38
C LEU A 37 14.18 -13.06 8.45
N TYR A 38 14.20 -12.39 9.60
CA TYR A 38 15.15 -11.34 9.96
C TYR A 38 15.77 -11.66 11.32
N SER A 39 17.00 -11.21 11.50
CA SER A 39 17.73 -11.29 12.77
C SER A 39 17.44 -10.11 13.71
N ASN A 40 17.00 -8.98 13.14
CA ASN A 40 16.57 -7.80 13.88
C ASN A 40 15.62 -6.97 13.00
N ILE A 41 14.60 -6.39 13.60
CA ILE A 41 13.68 -5.45 12.95
C ILE A 41 13.47 -4.26 13.89
N GLU A 42 13.81 -3.06 13.44
CA GLU A 42 13.47 -1.82 14.13
C GLU A 42 12.24 -1.19 13.47
N VAL A 43 11.21 -0.89 14.26
CA VAL A 43 10.06 -0.08 13.85
C VAL A 43 10.13 1.26 14.56
N TYR A 44 10.13 2.35 13.79
CA TYR A 44 10.24 3.72 14.27
C TYR A 44 9.03 4.55 13.81
N PRO A 45 8.51 5.50 14.62
CA PRO A 45 8.87 5.75 16.00
C PRO A 45 8.49 4.58 16.90
N ALA A 46 9.35 4.29 17.88
CA ALA A 46 8.99 3.35 18.93
C ALA A 46 7.67 3.81 19.58
N PRO A 47 6.74 2.88 19.85
CA PRO A 47 5.45 3.21 20.42
C PRO A 47 5.68 3.96 21.73
N LYS A 48 5.01 5.10 21.86
CA LYS A 48 5.05 5.85 23.10
C LYS A 48 4.57 4.94 24.24
N LYS A 49 5.39 4.79 25.29
CA LYS A 49 4.93 4.22 26.57
C LYS A 49 3.60 4.89 26.94
N PRO A 50 2.63 4.17 27.53
CA PRO A 50 1.32 4.74 27.83
C PRO A 50 1.47 6.03 28.63
N GLU A 51 1.29 7.17 27.96
CA GLU A 51 1.34 8.49 28.58
C GLU A 51 0.18 8.59 29.56
N SER A 52 0.49 8.95 30.81
CA SER A 52 -0.50 9.21 31.84
C SER A 52 -1.47 10.32 31.40
N ALA A 53 -2.69 10.34 31.94
CA ALA A 53 -3.68 11.38 31.61
C ALA A 53 -3.13 12.82 31.82
N ALA A 54 -2.23 12.99 32.79
CA ALA A 54 -1.55 14.25 33.07
C ALA A 54 -0.51 14.66 31.99
N GLU A 55 0.11 13.70 31.30
CA GLU A 55 1.06 13.96 30.21
C GLU A 55 0.33 14.34 28.92
N ARG A 56 -0.84 13.73 28.65
CA ARG A 56 -1.73 14.10 27.54
C ARG A 56 -2.19 15.55 27.65
N GLU A 57 -2.53 16.00 28.86
CA GLU A 57 -2.95 17.38 29.11
C GLU A 57 -1.80 18.39 28.96
N LYS A 58 -0.58 18.02 29.37
CA LYS A 58 0.63 18.83 29.15
C LYS A 58 0.98 18.96 27.66
N ALA A 59 0.88 17.89 26.88
CA ALA A 59 1.12 17.93 25.43
C ALA A 59 0.08 18.80 24.70
N ARG A 60 -1.20 18.70 25.09
CA ARG A 60 -2.30 19.53 24.55
C ARG A 60 -2.07 21.02 24.86
N ASN A 61 -1.60 21.36 26.06
CA ASN A 61 -1.28 22.74 26.44
C ASN A 61 -0.02 23.28 25.75
N LYS A 62 0.99 22.44 25.48
CA LYS A 62 2.21 22.84 24.76
C LYS A 62 1.91 23.21 23.30
N ASN A 63 1.02 22.46 22.64
CA ASN A 63 0.55 22.75 21.28
C ASN A 63 -0.37 23.99 21.21
N ARG A 64 -1.04 24.35 22.30
CA ARG A 64 -1.84 25.60 22.39
C ARG A 64 -0.96 26.85 22.52
N ALA A 65 0.22 26.73 23.11
CA ALA A 65 1.18 27.83 23.25
C ALA A 65 1.89 28.18 21.93
N THR A 66 2.20 27.19 21.09
CA THR A 66 2.83 27.41 19.77
C THR A 66 1.87 28.00 18.73
N ARG A 67 0.56 27.74 18.84
CA ARG A 67 -0.47 28.32 17.96
C ARG A 67 -0.71 29.83 18.15
N LYS A 68 -0.23 30.44 19.24
CA LYS A 68 -0.40 31.89 19.49
C LYS A 68 0.56 32.79 18.70
N PHE A 69 1.48 32.25 17.90
CA PHE A 69 2.49 33.05 17.18
C PHE A 69 2.48 32.98 15.65
N SER A 70 1.47 32.37 15.02
CA SER A 70 1.35 32.33 13.55
C SER A 70 0.10 33.06 13.04
N GLY A 71 -0.06 34.33 13.40
CA GLY A 71 -0.96 35.26 12.72
C GLY A 71 -0.23 35.95 11.58
N GLY A 72 -0.18 35.32 10.40
CA GLY A 72 0.42 35.90 9.22
C GLY A 72 -0.26 35.40 7.95
N THR A 73 -1.14 36.24 7.40
CA THR A 73 -1.85 36.05 6.14
C THR A 73 -0.86 35.82 5.00
N LYS A 74 -0.87 34.64 4.35
CA LYS A 74 -0.13 34.43 3.10
C LYS A 74 -1.08 34.62 1.91
N LYS A 75 -0.87 35.73 1.19
CA LYS A 75 -1.38 35.97 -0.17
C LYS A 75 -0.75 34.96 -1.12
N VAL A 76 -1.59 34.35 -1.95
CA VAL A 76 -1.19 33.56 -3.12
C VAL A 76 -0.84 34.54 -4.24
N SER A 77 0.34 34.44 -4.83
CA SER A 77 0.67 35.08 -6.11
C SER A 77 1.04 34.00 -7.12
N GLU A 78 0.30 33.94 -8.22
CA GLU A 78 0.65 33.20 -9.42
C GLU A 78 2.05 33.60 -9.90
N ARG A 79 2.89 32.61 -10.18
CA ARG A 79 4.09 32.80 -11.00
C ARG A 79 4.17 31.70 -12.05
N THR A 80 4.35 32.16 -13.27
CA THR A 80 4.55 31.42 -14.51
C THR A 80 5.76 30.49 -14.43
N VAL A 81 5.61 29.31 -15.04
CA VAL A 81 6.60 28.24 -15.13
C VAL A 81 7.63 28.58 -16.21
N GLU A 82 8.91 28.60 -15.85
CA GLU A 82 10.05 28.51 -16.78
C GLU A 82 10.77 27.15 -16.63
N PRO A 83 11.50 26.69 -17.66
CA PRO A 83 11.86 25.28 -17.83
C PRO A 83 12.95 24.83 -16.85
N ALA A 84 12.92 23.54 -16.55
CA ALA A 84 13.78 22.87 -15.59
C ALA A 84 15.26 22.88 -16.00
N ASP A 85 16.11 23.46 -15.15
CA ASP A 85 17.57 23.32 -15.20
C ASP A 85 18.07 22.53 -13.97
N GLN A 86 18.68 21.38 -14.29
CA GLN A 86 19.69 20.54 -13.65
C GLN A 86 20.28 20.82 -12.23
N ASP A 87 19.51 21.28 -11.24
CA ASP A 87 20.02 21.32 -9.84
C ASP A 87 18.97 20.94 -8.77
N GLU A 88 18.17 19.90 -9.05
CA GLU A 88 17.16 19.37 -8.11
C GLU A 88 17.75 18.63 -6.89
N LEU A 89 19.04 18.28 -6.89
CA LEU A 89 19.72 17.65 -5.75
C LEU A 89 20.25 18.66 -4.71
N ALA A 90 20.52 19.91 -5.11
CA ALA A 90 21.06 20.92 -4.20
C ALA A 90 20.05 21.34 -3.11
N PHE A 91 18.75 21.23 -3.37
CA PHE A 91 17.72 21.57 -2.39
C PHE A 91 17.70 20.60 -1.20
N VAL A 92 17.96 19.31 -1.43
CA VAL A 92 17.92 18.26 -0.39
C VAL A 92 19.07 18.40 0.64
N ASN A 93 20.15 19.10 0.29
CA ASN A 93 21.31 19.26 1.17
C ASN A 93 21.34 20.57 1.99
N THR A 94 20.38 21.48 1.82
CA THR A 94 20.48 22.85 2.35
C THR A 94 19.74 23.13 3.67
N LYS A 95 18.96 22.20 4.24
CA LYS A 95 18.30 22.41 5.53
C LYS A 95 18.85 21.55 6.66
N LYS A 96 19.28 22.22 7.74
CA LYS A 96 19.62 21.63 9.04
C LYS A 96 18.34 21.14 9.74
N GLY A 97 18.26 19.83 10.02
CA GLY A 97 17.27 19.20 10.89
C GLY A 97 16.10 18.54 10.17
N VAL A 98 15.82 17.27 10.53
CA VAL A 98 14.78 16.40 9.94
C VAL A 98 13.36 17.00 10.09
N GLU A 99 13.11 17.78 11.14
CA GLU A 99 11.80 18.41 11.41
C GLU A 99 11.41 19.54 10.43
N SER A 100 12.34 20.05 9.63
CA SER A 100 12.11 21.19 8.71
C SER A 100 11.71 20.79 7.29
N TRP A 101 11.64 19.48 7.01
CA TRP A 101 11.32 18.91 5.70
C TRP A 101 9.83 18.64 5.55
N PRO A 102 9.25 18.90 4.35
CA PRO A 102 7.85 18.57 4.10
C PRO A 102 7.65 17.05 4.15
N GLN A 103 6.47 16.63 4.60
CA GLN A 103 5.99 15.27 4.36
C GLN A 103 5.74 15.09 2.84
N PRO A 104 6.04 13.92 2.25
CA PRO A 104 6.56 12.72 2.91
C PRO A 104 8.09 12.59 2.91
N VAL A 105 8.83 13.54 2.32
CA VAL A 105 10.32 13.53 2.20
C VAL A 105 11.00 13.29 3.55
N ARG A 106 10.43 13.83 4.63
CA ARG A 106 10.89 13.64 6.01
C ARG A 106 11.12 12.16 6.37
N TYR A 107 10.21 11.26 6.01
CA TYR A 107 10.28 9.86 6.42
C TYR A 107 11.36 9.09 5.68
N ILE A 108 11.55 9.42 4.39
CA ILE A 108 12.69 8.93 3.61
C ILE A 108 13.99 9.40 4.26
N LYS A 109 14.07 10.69 4.63
CA LYS A 109 15.28 11.26 5.24
C LYS A 109 15.61 10.62 6.59
N GLU A 110 14.61 10.44 7.45
CA GLU A 110 14.75 9.74 8.73
C GLU A 110 15.26 8.31 8.54
N ALA A 111 14.69 7.55 7.60
CA ALA A 111 15.18 6.21 7.28
C ALA A 111 16.64 6.22 6.82
N ARG A 112 17.02 7.15 5.94
CA ARG A 112 18.41 7.29 5.47
C ARG A 112 19.39 7.62 6.58
N ASP A 113 19.02 8.52 7.50
CA ASP A 113 19.90 8.94 8.59
C ASP A 113 20.12 7.77 9.56
N ARG A 114 19.08 7.00 9.86
CA ARG A 114 19.17 5.78 10.69
C ARG A 114 20.00 4.67 10.04
N VAL A 115 19.89 4.48 8.72
CA VAL A 115 20.74 3.55 7.98
C VAL A 115 22.22 3.86 8.17
N LYS A 116 22.61 5.13 8.14
CA LYS A 116 24.00 5.55 8.37
C LYS A 116 24.49 5.31 9.79
N GLU A 117 23.58 5.37 10.77
CA GLU A 117 23.93 5.26 12.19
C GLU A 117 24.03 3.81 12.68
N ALA A 118 23.15 2.92 12.18
CA ALA A 118 22.94 1.60 12.77
C ALA A 118 23.17 0.42 11.83
N GLY A 119 23.43 0.64 10.54
CA GLY A 119 23.78 -0.39 9.56
C GLY A 119 22.67 -1.44 9.39
N TYR A 120 21.71 -1.15 8.51
CA TYR A 120 20.63 -2.09 8.14
C TYR A 120 20.98 -2.89 6.89
N ASN A 121 20.16 -3.85 6.47
CA ASN A 121 20.24 -4.47 5.13
C ASN A 121 19.05 -4.10 4.24
N GLU A 122 17.94 -3.73 4.87
CA GLU A 122 16.72 -3.32 4.20
C GLU A 122 16.10 -2.18 5.03
N ALA A 123 15.54 -1.18 4.35
CA ALA A 123 14.87 -0.08 5.01
C ALA A 123 13.60 0.29 4.25
N TRP A 124 12.54 0.60 4.99
CA TRP A 124 11.24 0.99 4.48
C TRP A 124 10.76 2.29 5.14
N ALA A 125 10.13 3.15 4.35
CA ALA A 125 9.36 4.27 4.85
C ALA A 125 7.87 4.02 4.59
N VAL A 126 7.06 4.20 5.64
CA VAL A 126 5.62 4.02 5.63
C VAL A 126 4.91 5.32 5.91
N PHE A 127 4.11 5.81 4.98
CA PHE A 127 3.42 7.09 5.12
C PHE A 127 2.17 7.17 4.27
N ASP A 128 1.30 8.12 4.62
CA ASP A 128 0.15 8.47 3.81
C ASP A 128 0.47 9.70 2.96
N MET A 129 -0.29 9.94 1.89
CA MET A 129 -0.02 11.01 0.92
C MET A 129 -0.97 12.22 1.01
N ASP A 130 -1.89 12.23 1.97
CA ASP A 130 -2.99 13.21 2.02
C ASP A 130 -2.50 14.66 2.14
N GLY A 131 -2.68 15.43 1.06
CA GLY A 131 -2.42 16.88 1.04
C GLY A 131 -0.94 17.29 1.10
N HIS A 132 0.00 16.35 0.84
CA HIS A 132 1.42 16.61 0.97
C HIS A 132 2.06 17.33 -0.22
N ALA A 133 3.05 18.18 0.08
CA ALA A 133 3.78 18.93 -0.93
C ALA A 133 4.96 18.09 -1.47
N ARG A 134 5.16 18.14 -2.79
CA ARG A 134 6.32 17.54 -3.49
C ARG A 134 6.51 16.03 -3.24
N PRO A 135 5.48 15.20 -3.48
CA PRO A 135 5.61 13.74 -3.39
C PRO A 135 6.73 13.16 -4.29
N ALA A 136 6.97 13.76 -5.46
CA ALA A 136 8.02 13.33 -6.39
C ALA A 136 9.42 13.33 -5.74
N ASP A 137 9.73 14.34 -4.91
CA ASP A 137 11.02 14.43 -4.22
C ASP A 137 11.26 13.23 -3.31
N ALA A 138 10.22 12.71 -2.65
CA ALA A 138 10.35 11.59 -1.74
C ALA A 138 10.74 10.30 -2.50
N TYR A 139 10.10 10.05 -3.65
CA TYR A 139 10.45 8.93 -4.52
C TYR A 139 11.86 9.06 -5.09
N GLN A 140 12.20 10.25 -5.61
CA GLN A 140 13.56 10.51 -6.11
C GLN A 140 14.61 10.30 -5.01
N LEU A 141 14.35 10.75 -3.78
CA LEU A 141 15.27 10.57 -2.65
C LEU A 141 15.36 9.11 -2.19
N ALA A 142 14.27 8.34 -2.32
CA ALA A 142 14.21 6.93 -1.99
C ALA A 142 15.03 6.06 -2.97
N ASP A 143 15.06 6.46 -4.25
CA ASP A 143 15.81 5.78 -5.32
C ASP A 143 17.33 5.96 -5.22
N ILE A 144 17.79 7.00 -4.52
CA ILE A 144 19.21 7.23 -4.26
C ILE A 144 19.67 6.29 -3.16
N GLU A 145 20.74 5.54 -3.36
CA GLU A 145 21.27 4.64 -2.32
C GLU A 145 21.87 5.40 -1.13
N VAL A 146 21.87 4.76 0.03
CA VAL A 146 22.56 5.17 1.25
C VAL A 146 23.13 3.91 1.89
N GLU A 147 24.45 3.86 2.11
CA GLU A 147 25.13 2.64 2.57
C GLU A 147 24.74 1.38 1.75
N GLU A 148 24.74 1.50 0.41
CA GLU A 148 24.37 0.42 -0.53
C GLU A 148 22.89 -0.06 -0.44
N ILE A 149 22.03 0.70 0.25
CA ILE A 149 20.62 0.37 0.43
C ILE A 149 19.74 1.46 -0.17
N LYS A 150 18.70 1.05 -0.90
CA LYS A 150 17.58 1.92 -1.27
C LYS A 150 16.52 1.91 -0.20
N ILE A 151 15.90 3.06 0.04
CA ILE A 151 14.75 3.12 0.95
C ILE A 151 13.51 2.70 0.17
N ASN A 152 12.90 1.59 0.57
CA ASN A 152 11.63 1.16 -0.02
C ASN A 152 10.48 2.01 0.52
N ILE A 153 9.41 2.13 -0.27
CA ILE A 153 8.22 2.89 0.11
C ILE A 153 7.05 1.93 0.24
N ALA A 154 6.31 2.04 1.34
CA ALA A 154 4.96 1.49 1.48
C ALA A 154 4.04 2.67 1.80
N PHE A 155 3.12 3.02 0.91
CA PHE A 155 2.27 4.20 1.08
C PHE A 155 0.81 3.91 0.82
N SER A 156 -0.04 4.77 1.37
CA SER A 156 -1.46 4.84 1.03
C SER A 156 -1.82 6.24 0.54
N SER A 157 -2.73 6.35 -0.44
CA SER A 157 -3.06 7.62 -1.09
C SER A 157 -3.72 8.63 -0.15
N ILE A 158 -4.55 8.14 0.78
CA ILE A 158 -5.28 8.96 1.75
C ILE A 158 -4.89 8.59 3.16
N SER A 159 -4.92 7.29 3.48
CA SER A 159 -4.67 6.86 4.85
C SER A 159 -4.38 5.37 4.98
N PHE A 160 -3.65 4.98 6.02
CA PHE A 160 -3.42 3.59 6.39
C PHE A 160 -4.74 2.83 6.66
N GLU A 161 -5.80 3.51 7.09
CA GLU A 161 -7.14 2.90 7.23
C GLU A 161 -7.67 2.26 5.94
N HIS A 162 -7.25 2.72 4.76
CA HIS A 162 -7.68 2.07 3.51
C HIS A 162 -7.07 0.67 3.42
N TRP A 163 -5.81 0.48 3.80
CA TRP A 163 -5.20 -0.85 3.90
C TRP A 163 -5.95 -1.76 4.89
N ILE A 164 -6.40 -1.21 6.03
CA ILE A 164 -7.23 -1.95 6.99
C ILE A 164 -8.56 -2.37 6.35
N LEU A 165 -9.24 -1.46 5.65
CA LEU A 165 -10.49 -1.75 4.95
C LEU A 165 -10.34 -2.90 3.94
N LEU A 166 -9.20 -2.99 3.25
CA LEU A 166 -8.94 -4.06 2.28
C LEU A 166 -8.85 -5.47 2.90
N HIS A 167 -8.73 -5.60 4.23
CA HIS A 167 -8.86 -6.91 4.89
C HIS A 167 -10.30 -7.45 4.86
N PHE A 168 -11.29 -6.58 4.62
CA PHE A 168 -12.70 -6.94 4.70
C PHE A 168 -13.39 -6.96 3.33
N GLU A 169 -13.02 -6.05 2.43
CA GLU A 169 -13.64 -5.95 1.12
C GLU A 169 -12.71 -5.36 0.05
N GLN A 170 -13.05 -5.63 -1.21
CA GLN A 170 -12.54 -4.88 -2.35
C GLN A 170 -13.17 -3.48 -2.35
N ASN A 171 -12.36 -2.45 -2.08
CA ASN A 171 -12.85 -1.08 -2.03
C ASN A 171 -12.00 -0.14 -2.90
N SER A 172 -12.62 0.37 -3.98
CA SER A 172 -12.06 1.38 -4.87
C SER A 172 -12.69 2.77 -4.68
N TYR A 173 -13.38 3.00 -3.56
CA TYR A 173 -14.03 4.27 -3.30
C TYR A 173 -12.99 5.35 -2.95
N PRO A 174 -12.97 6.49 -3.66
CA PRO A 174 -11.98 7.54 -3.45
C PRO A 174 -12.39 8.42 -2.25
N PHE A 175 -12.19 7.91 -1.04
CA PHE A 175 -12.43 8.67 0.19
C PHE A 175 -11.63 9.98 0.17
N LYS A 176 -12.18 11.02 0.78
CA LYS A 176 -11.55 12.35 0.78
C LYS A 176 -10.59 12.55 1.95
N LYS A 177 -10.76 11.77 3.02
CA LYS A 177 -10.04 11.89 4.29
C LYS A 177 -9.98 10.53 4.98
N SER A 178 -9.00 10.31 5.85
CA SER A 178 -8.99 9.18 6.80
C SER A 178 -10.24 9.22 7.70
N GLN A 179 -10.41 10.35 8.40
CA GLN A 179 -11.41 10.57 9.43
C GLN A 179 -11.93 12.01 9.36
N CYS A 180 -13.23 12.19 9.54
CA CYS A 180 -13.81 13.53 9.68
C CYS A 180 -13.56 14.06 11.10
N LYS A 181 -13.08 15.30 11.21
CA LYS A 181 -12.81 15.98 12.47
C LYS A 181 -13.61 17.27 12.59
N ASP A 182 -13.87 17.69 13.81
CA ASP A 182 -14.41 19.00 14.13
C ASP A 182 -13.39 20.09 13.80
N HIS A 183 -13.86 21.19 13.20
CA HIS A 183 -12.97 22.27 12.74
C HIS A 183 -12.38 23.10 13.88
N GLU A 184 -13.03 23.15 15.03
CA GLU A 184 -12.58 23.93 16.18
C GLU A 184 -11.78 23.07 17.15
N THR A 185 -12.27 21.87 17.47
CA THR A 185 -11.66 21.01 18.48
C THR A 185 -10.61 20.04 17.94
N GLU A 186 -10.62 19.77 16.62
CA GLU A 186 -9.86 18.71 15.95
C GLU A 186 -10.20 17.29 16.43
N ASP A 187 -11.25 17.14 17.24
CA ASP A 187 -11.70 15.85 17.74
C ASP A 187 -12.44 15.07 16.62
N SER A 188 -12.42 13.75 16.71
CA SER A 188 -13.18 12.88 15.78
C SER A 188 -14.67 13.21 15.84
N LYS A 189 -15.32 13.28 14.68
CA LYS A 189 -16.78 13.34 14.57
C LYS A 189 -17.46 11.98 14.79
N GLU A 190 -16.68 10.92 15.07
CA GLU A 190 -17.16 9.54 15.25
C GLU A 190 -18.11 9.12 14.11
N CYS A 191 -17.75 9.46 12.86
CA CYS A 191 -18.62 9.21 11.71
C CYS A 191 -18.97 7.73 11.56
N GLY A 192 -20.16 7.44 11.03
CA GLY A 192 -20.70 6.08 10.91
C GLY A 192 -21.52 5.62 12.11
N THR A 193 -21.43 6.29 13.26
CA THR A 193 -22.19 5.97 14.48
C THR A 193 -23.57 6.64 14.54
N GLY A 194 -23.77 7.76 13.83
CA GLY A 194 -24.93 8.63 13.96
C GLY A 194 -24.90 9.56 15.18
N ALA A 195 -23.80 9.61 15.93
CA ALA A 195 -23.71 10.37 17.18
C ALA A 195 -23.49 11.88 16.97
N HIS A 196 -22.83 12.29 15.89
CA HIS A 196 -22.51 13.69 15.61
C HIS A 196 -23.47 14.30 14.56
N PRO A 197 -23.93 15.57 14.71
CA PRO A 197 -24.85 16.20 13.75
C PRO A 197 -24.31 16.27 12.32
N GLU A 198 -22.99 16.39 12.18
CA GLU A 198 -22.27 16.41 10.89
C GLU A 198 -21.64 15.06 10.51
N ASP A 199 -22.20 13.94 11.00
CA ASP A 199 -21.77 12.61 10.61
C ASP A 199 -21.91 12.40 9.09
N CYS A 200 -20.81 12.11 8.40
CA CYS A 200 -20.84 11.84 6.97
C CYS A 200 -21.40 10.45 6.61
N LEU A 201 -21.72 9.62 7.60
CA LEU A 201 -22.20 8.24 7.49
C LEU A 201 -21.28 7.37 6.63
N GLY A 202 -19.96 7.58 6.76
CA GLY A 202 -18.95 6.90 5.95
C GLY A 202 -18.87 7.33 4.49
N LYS A 203 -19.61 8.36 4.04
CA LYS A 203 -19.55 8.82 2.63
C LYS A 203 -18.26 9.53 2.26
N HIS A 204 -17.49 10.02 3.23
CA HIS A 204 -16.32 10.87 2.95
C HIS A 204 -15.04 10.41 3.63
N CYS A 205 -15.15 9.63 4.71
CA CYS A 205 -14.01 9.16 5.48
C CYS A 205 -13.98 7.65 5.63
N VAL A 206 -12.78 7.08 5.56
CA VAL A 206 -12.53 5.63 5.60
C VAL A 206 -12.93 5.06 6.96
N SER A 207 -12.54 5.71 8.07
CA SER A 207 -12.89 5.26 9.42
C SER A 207 -14.41 5.18 9.61
N GLY A 208 -15.14 6.20 9.13
CA GLY A 208 -16.60 6.21 9.25
C GLY A 208 -17.28 5.16 8.39
N TYR A 209 -16.69 4.80 7.24
CA TYR A 209 -17.17 3.69 6.42
C TYR A 209 -16.96 2.36 7.14
N MET A 210 -15.77 2.10 7.68
CA MET A 210 -15.47 0.87 8.43
C MET A 210 -16.39 0.68 9.64
N ILE A 211 -16.69 1.77 10.37
CA ILE A 211 -17.63 1.76 11.50
C ILE A 211 -19.04 1.43 11.00
N ARG A 212 -19.49 2.11 9.93
CA ARG A 212 -20.84 1.92 9.37
C ARG A 212 -21.07 0.53 8.81
N SER A 213 -20.03 -0.08 8.24
CA SER A 213 -20.04 -1.45 7.71
C SER A 213 -19.86 -2.52 8.80
N HIS A 214 -19.75 -2.12 10.07
CA HIS A 214 -19.58 -3.01 11.23
C HIS A 214 -18.31 -3.88 11.20
N TYR A 215 -17.32 -3.53 10.37
CA TYR A 215 -16.05 -4.26 10.33
C TYR A 215 -15.25 -4.03 11.60
N ILE A 216 -15.12 -2.77 12.02
CA ILE A 216 -14.46 -2.37 13.27
C ILE A 216 -15.29 -1.26 13.94
N PRO A 217 -16.37 -1.62 14.65
CA PRO A 217 -17.34 -0.64 15.18
C PRO A 217 -16.76 0.42 16.12
N ASN A 218 -15.62 0.12 16.76
CA ASN A 218 -14.95 1.01 17.72
C ASN A 218 -13.55 1.39 17.25
N TYR A 219 -13.33 1.56 15.94
CA TYR A 219 -11.99 1.82 15.37
C TYR A 219 -11.22 2.92 16.10
N ASP A 220 -11.86 4.07 16.36
CA ASP A 220 -11.25 5.23 17.04
C ASP A 220 -10.74 4.92 18.47
N LYS A 221 -11.25 3.85 19.09
CA LYS A 221 -10.91 3.40 20.45
C LYS A 221 -10.34 1.99 20.45
N ALA A 222 -10.02 1.45 19.28
CA ALA A 222 -9.57 0.07 19.15
C ALA A 222 -8.21 -0.09 19.82
N ASP A 223 -8.09 -1.15 20.62
CA ASP A 223 -6.78 -1.57 21.09
C ASP A 223 -5.98 -2.11 19.89
N PRO A 224 -4.78 -1.58 19.61
CA PRO A 224 -4.04 -1.96 18.41
C PRO A 224 -3.66 -3.44 18.33
N ILE A 225 -3.48 -4.11 19.47
CA ILE A 225 -3.20 -5.55 19.51
C ILE A 225 -4.45 -6.32 19.08
N LYS A 226 -5.61 -6.00 19.66
CA LYS A 226 -6.89 -6.61 19.26
C LYS A 226 -7.25 -6.34 17.80
N LEU A 227 -6.96 -5.13 17.32
CA LEU A 227 -7.12 -4.79 15.91
C LEU A 227 -6.27 -5.73 15.05
N PHE A 228 -4.99 -5.90 15.38
CA PHE A 228 -4.10 -6.80 14.65
C PHE A 228 -4.58 -8.26 14.69
N GLU A 229 -5.01 -8.78 15.85
CA GLU A 229 -5.57 -10.14 15.98
C GLU A 229 -6.78 -10.37 15.05
N GLN A 230 -7.61 -9.34 14.85
CA GLN A 230 -8.74 -9.40 13.92
C GLN A 230 -8.30 -9.38 12.45
N LEU A 231 -7.24 -8.64 12.13
CA LEU A 231 -6.73 -8.46 10.76
C LEU A 231 -5.87 -9.64 10.30
N LEU A 232 -5.06 -10.23 11.19
CA LEU A 232 -4.07 -11.25 10.82
C LEU A 232 -4.65 -12.42 10.00
N PRO A 233 -5.80 -13.03 10.36
CA PRO A 233 -6.40 -14.11 9.57
C PRO A 233 -6.89 -13.69 8.18
N LYS A 234 -6.99 -12.39 7.91
CA LYS A 234 -7.49 -11.79 6.66
C LYS A 234 -6.37 -11.20 5.80
N THR A 235 -5.11 -11.41 6.18
CA THR A 235 -3.96 -10.78 5.51
C THR A 235 -3.84 -11.19 4.04
N SER A 236 -4.10 -12.46 3.69
CA SER A 236 -4.10 -12.91 2.30
C SER A 236 -5.16 -12.19 1.47
N THR A 237 -6.37 -12.05 2.01
CA THR A 237 -7.46 -11.27 1.42
C THR A 237 -7.05 -9.81 1.21
N ALA A 238 -6.37 -9.19 2.18
CA ALA A 238 -5.88 -7.81 2.04
C ALA A 238 -4.84 -7.65 0.92
N ILE A 239 -3.90 -8.61 0.81
CA ILE A 239 -2.89 -8.64 -0.27
C ILE A 239 -3.57 -8.74 -1.64
N GLU A 240 -4.53 -9.66 -1.79
CA GLU A 240 -5.31 -9.83 -3.03
C GLU A 240 -6.12 -8.58 -3.36
N ASN A 241 -6.77 -7.98 -2.36
CA ASN A 241 -7.57 -6.77 -2.54
C ASN A 241 -6.71 -5.54 -2.87
N ALA A 242 -5.48 -5.46 -2.37
CA ALA A 242 -4.53 -4.41 -2.74
C ALA A 242 -4.02 -4.59 -4.19
N ALA A 243 -3.73 -5.82 -4.60
CA ALA A 243 -3.40 -6.12 -6.00
C ALA A 243 -4.56 -5.77 -6.95
N TRP A 244 -5.79 -6.14 -6.57
CA TRP A 244 -7.01 -5.75 -7.27
C TRP A 244 -7.16 -4.23 -7.35
N LEU A 245 -6.97 -3.53 -6.24
CA LEU A 245 -7.08 -2.07 -6.20
C LEU A 245 -6.11 -1.45 -7.21
N ARG A 246 -4.82 -1.80 -7.15
CA ARG A 246 -3.82 -1.28 -8.11
C ARG A 246 -4.19 -1.59 -9.57
N ALA A 247 -4.68 -2.80 -9.86
CA ALA A 247 -5.15 -3.15 -11.19
C ALA A 247 -6.31 -2.26 -11.65
N THR A 248 -7.34 -2.06 -10.81
CA THR A 248 -8.49 -1.18 -11.14
C THR A 248 -8.09 0.27 -11.39
N GLN A 249 -7.00 0.73 -10.75
CA GLN A 249 -6.52 2.09 -10.91
C GLN A 249 -5.54 2.27 -12.07
N THR A 250 -5.10 1.19 -12.73
CA THR A 250 -4.14 1.22 -13.84
C THR A 250 -4.49 2.24 -14.93
N PRO A 251 -5.76 2.37 -15.38
CA PRO A 251 -6.13 3.37 -16.38
C PRO A 251 -5.82 4.82 -15.98
N TYR A 252 -5.72 5.13 -14.69
CA TYR A 252 -5.39 6.46 -14.20
C TYR A 252 -3.89 6.74 -14.18
N PHE A 253 -3.01 5.73 -14.13
CA PHE A 253 -1.54 5.90 -14.12
C PHE A 253 -1.00 6.48 -15.42
N VAL A 254 -1.70 6.32 -16.55
CA VAL A 254 -1.26 6.84 -17.86
C VAL A 254 -1.13 8.37 -17.88
N LYS A 255 -1.87 9.07 -17.00
CA LYS A 255 -1.92 10.55 -16.95
C LYS A 255 -1.48 11.11 -15.60
N ARG A 256 -1.17 10.26 -14.63
CA ARG A 256 -0.96 10.63 -13.24
C ARG A 256 0.15 9.77 -12.66
N ASN A 257 1.02 10.39 -11.88
CA ASN A 257 1.92 9.64 -11.03
C ASN A 257 1.11 8.87 -9.98
N ILE A 258 1.66 7.77 -9.47
CA ILE A 258 0.99 6.87 -8.51
C ILE A 258 0.46 7.62 -7.27
N TRP A 259 1.18 8.64 -6.80
CA TRP A 259 0.80 9.47 -5.66
C TRP A 259 -0.34 10.46 -5.93
N GLN A 260 -0.81 10.57 -7.17
CA GLN A 260 -1.97 11.40 -7.56
C GLN A 260 -3.23 10.54 -7.78
N VAL A 261 -3.12 9.23 -7.57
CA VAL A 261 -4.21 8.28 -7.70
C VAL A 261 -4.81 8.02 -6.33
N ASN A 262 -6.14 8.07 -6.26
CA ASN A 262 -6.92 7.77 -5.06
C ASN A 262 -8.14 6.93 -5.47
N PRO A 263 -8.35 5.74 -4.86
CA PRO A 263 -7.51 5.14 -3.82
C PRO A 263 -6.29 4.38 -4.36
N TYR A 264 -5.22 4.31 -3.58
CA TYR A 264 -4.05 3.48 -3.87
C TYR A 264 -3.39 3.03 -2.57
N THR A 265 -2.86 1.81 -2.54
CA THR A 265 -1.90 1.38 -1.51
C THR A 265 -0.97 0.29 -2.06
N ASP A 266 0.25 0.27 -1.56
CA ASP A 266 1.24 -0.81 -1.76
C ASP A 266 1.81 -1.32 -0.42
N VAL A 267 1.11 -1.07 0.69
CA VAL A 267 1.47 -1.56 2.03
C VAL A 267 1.58 -3.09 2.07
N ASP A 268 0.82 -3.81 1.24
CA ASP A 268 0.92 -5.26 1.10
C ASP A 268 2.32 -5.74 0.75
N GLN A 269 3.13 -4.93 0.04
CA GLN A 269 4.49 -5.30 -0.31
C GLN A 269 5.36 -5.46 0.94
N LEU A 270 5.34 -4.50 1.86
CA LEU A 270 6.04 -4.61 3.15
C LEU A 270 5.48 -5.76 4.00
N VAL A 271 4.17 -5.94 4.02
CA VAL A 271 3.53 -7.04 4.76
C VAL A 271 3.99 -8.41 4.24
N LYS A 272 4.06 -8.59 2.91
CA LYS A 272 4.60 -9.81 2.31
C LYS A 272 6.07 -10.04 2.70
N ARG A 273 6.90 -8.99 2.69
CA ARG A 273 8.31 -9.08 3.13
C ARG A 273 8.42 -9.55 4.58
N LEU A 274 7.62 -9.00 5.48
CA LEU A 274 7.63 -9.36 6.90
C LEU A 274 7.12 -10.79 7.14
N LEU A 275 6.19 -11.27 6.32
CA LEU A 275 5.59 -12.61 6.48
C LEU A 275 6.32 -13.71 5.71
N GLY A 276 7.29 -13.36 4.87
CA GLY A 276 8.02 -14.31 4.01
C GLY A 276 7.15 -14.85 2.87
N ILE A 277 6.24 -14.02 2.36
CA ILE A 277 5.36 -14.38 1.24
C ILE A 277 6.11 -14.05 -0.06
N GLU A 278 6.64 -15.09 -0.70
CA GLU A 278 7.42 -14.97 -1.93
C GLU A 278 6.55 -14.85 -3.20
N THR A 279 5.26 -15.20 -3.13
CA THR A 279 4.38 -15.14 -4.30
C THR A 279 4.09 -13.71 -4.72
N ASN A 280 4.16 -13.42 -6.02
CA ASN A 280 3.75 -12.14 -6.59
C ASN A 280 2.26 -12.16 -6.91
N ASN A 281 1.48 -11.37 -6.17
CA ASN A 281 0.04 -11.25 -6.35
C ASN A 281 -0.26 -10.10 -7.29
N PHE A 282 -0.86 -10.43 -8.43
CA PHE A 282 -1.39 -9.49 -9.41
C PHE A 282 -2.89 -9.68 -9.51
N ALA A 283 -3.56 -8.67 -10.05
CA ALA A 283 -4.94 -8.78 -10.47
C ALA A 283 -5.06 -8.37 -11.93
N LEU A 284 -5.96 -9.02 -12.65
CA LEU A 284 -6.35 -8.69 -14.01
C LEU A 284 -7.82 -8.33 -14.02
N VAL A 285 -8.13 -7.14 -14.52
CA VAL A 285 -9.48 -6.61 -14.66
C VAL A 285 -9.75 -6.24 -16.12
N PRO A 286 -11.02 -6.18 -16.56
CA PRO A 286 -11.35 -5.88 -17.95
C PRO A 286 -10.83 -4.52 -18.40
N GLY A 287 -10.26 -4.46 -19.61
CA GLY A 287 -9.67 -3.24 -20.17
C GLY A 287 -8.25 -2.93 -19.69
N VAL A 288 -7.68 -3.75 -18.80
CA VAL A 288 -6.27 -3.66 -18.38
C VAL A 288 -5.46 -4.76 -19.06
N THR A 289 -4.27 -4.41 -19.54
CA THR A 289 -3.24 -5.37 -19.96
C THR A 289 -2.22 -5.48 -18.85
N LEU A 290 -2.06 -6.68 -18.29
CA LEU A 290 -1.00 -6.99 -17.33
C LEU A 290 0.20 -7.55 -18.09
N ASP A 291 1.38 -6.99 -17.85
CA ASP A 291 2.64 -7.45 -18.44
C ASP A 291 3.54 -7.98 -17.32
N ILE A 292 3.87 -9.27 -17.38
CA ILE A 292 4.81 -9.91 -16.46
C ILE A 292 5.91 -10.54 -17.30
N GLU A 293 7.11 -9.98 -17.22
CA GLU A 293 8.31 -10.51 -17.90
C GLU A 293 8.11 -10.72 -19.42
N ASN A 294 7.36 -9.84 -20.09
CA ASN A 294 6.99 -9.93 -21.52
C ASN A 294 5.93 -11.00 -21.83
N LEU A 295 5.21 -11.50 -20.83
CA LEU A 295 3.94 -12.18 -21.01
C LEU A 295 2.81 -11.20 -20.75
N LYS A 296 1.99 -10.96 -21.78
CA LYS A 296 0.84 -10.06 -21.68
C LYS A 296 -0.44 -10.83 -21.48
N PHE A 297 -1.17 -10.47 -20.44
CA PHE A 297 -2.44 -11.05 -20.06
C PHE A 297 -3.56 -10.03 -20.25
N THR A 298 -4.63 -10.43 -20.92
CA THR A 298 -5.81 -9.60 -21.16
C THR A 298 -7.08 -10.42 -21.02
N ILE A 299 -8.12 -9.82 -20.42
CA ILE A 299 -9.48 -10.37 -20.44
C ILE A 299 -10.23 -9.71 -21.58
N VAL A 300 -10.73 -10.52 -22.50
CA VAL A 300 -11.53 -10.07 -23.65
C VAL A 300 -12.91 -10.73 -23.64
N ALA A 301 -13.92 -9.98 -24.04
CA ALA A 301 -15.26 -10.49 -24.23
C ALA A 301 -15.46 -10.88 -25.70
N ASN A 302 -15.94 -12.10 -25.96
CA ASN A 302 -16.30 -12.57 -27.29
C ASN A 302 -17.71 -13.18 -27.24
N GLY A 303 -18.70 -12.44 -27.73
CA GLY A 303 -20.11 -12.80 -27.55
C GLY A 303 -20.49 -12.82 -26.07
N GLN A 304 -21.04 -13.95 -25.59
CA GLN A 304 -21.40 -14.15 -24.19
C GLN A 304 -20.27 -14.74 -23.32
N ALA A 305 -19.17 -15.18 -23.94
CA ALA A 305 -18.04 -15.77 -23.23
C ALA A 305 -16.95 -14.74 -22.90
N GLN A 306 -16.29 -14.94 -21.76
CA GLN A 306 -15.07 -14.23 -21.39
C GLN A 306 -13.87 -15.12 -21.71
N HIS A 307 -12.82 -14.53 -22.25
CA HIS A 307 -11.58 -15.23 -22.57
C HIS A 307 -10.41 -14.55 -21.88
N LEU A 308 -9.49 -15.36 -21.38
CA LEU A 308 -8.14 -14.93 -21.08
C LEU A 308 -7.27 -15.11 -22.32
N GLU A 309 -6.66 -14.02 -22.75
CA GLU A 309 -5.61 -14.04 -23.77
C GLU A 309 -4.25 -13.88 -23.11
N ILE A 310 -3.31 -14.76 -23.47
CA ILE A 310 -1.93 -14.74 -23.04
C ILE A 310 -1.06 -14.58 -24.28
N LYS A 311 -0.48 -13.40 -24.49
CA LYS A 311 0.44 -13.12 -25.58
C LYS A 311 1.88 -13.26 -25.12
N ASN A 312 2.62 -14.15 -25.78
CA ASN A 312 4.04 -14.36 -25.51
C ASN A 312 4.89 -13.37 -26.30
N GLN A 313 5.52 -12.42 -25.63
CA GLN A 313 6.51 -11.51 -26.21
C GLN A 313 7.93 -11.81 -25.71
N THR A 314 8.11 -12.90 -24.96
CA THR A 314 9.42 -13.39 -24.54
C THR A 314 10.18 -13.97 -25.72
N GLY A 315 11.51 -14.10 -25.62
CA GLY A 315 12.33 -14.79 -26.63
C GLY A 315 12.22 -16.32 -26.61
N SER A 316 11.41 -16.89 -25.71
CA SER A 316 11.32 -18.32 -25.45
C SER A 316 9.93 -18.87 -25.78
N THR A 317 9.86 -20.16 -26.08
CA THR A 317 8.58 -20.86 -26.24
C THR A 317 8.03 -21.28 -24.88
N ILE A 318 6.72 -21.08 -24.68
CA ILE A 318 6.02 -21.42 -23.44
C ILE A 318 5.06 -22.58 -23.71
N ILE A 319 4.88 -23.45 -22.73
CA ILE A 319 3.90 -24.53 -22.78
C ILE A 319 2.77 -24.19 -21.81
N ASN A 320 1.52 -24.34 -22.24
CA ASN A 320 0.33 -24.01 -21.44
C ASN A 320 0.31 -24.72 -20.05
N LYS A 321 0.92 -25.91 -19.94
CA LYS A 321 1.13 -26.66 -18.69
C LYS A 321 1.92 -25.92 -17.61
N GLN A 322 2.62 -24.83 -17.95
CA GLN A 322 3.32 -23.99 -16.97
C GLN A 322 2.36 -23.09 -16.18
N PHE A 323 1.15 -22.89 -16.70
CA PHE A 323 0.09 -22.20 -15.99
C PHE A 323 -0.73 -23.21 -15.19
N THR A 324 -1.47 -22.74 -14.19
CA THR A 324 -2.48 -23.52 -13.47
C THR A 324 -3.66 -22.60 -13.20
N MET A 325 -4.84 -22.96 -13.69
CA MET A 325 -6.07 -22.19 -13.48
C MET A 325 -6.86 -22.82 -12.33
N ARG A 326 -7.37 -22.00 -11.41
CA ARG A 326 -8.16 -22.44 -10.27
C ARG A 326 -9.44 -21.63 -10.09
N HIS A 327 -10.47 -22.27 -9.57
CA HIS A 327 -11.66 -21.61 -9.04
C HIS A 327 -11.81 -22.01 -7.57
N GLY A 328 -11.63 -21.05 -6.65
CA GLY A 328 -11.45 -21.37 -5.24
C GLY A 328 -10.28 -22.33 -5.05
N GLU A 329 -10.51 -23.46 -4.38
CA GLU A 329 -9.48 -24.47 -4.18
C GLU A 329 -9.31 -25.44 -5.36
N GLU A 330 -10.30 -25.51 -6.26
CA GLU A 330 -10.36 -26.49 -7.34
C GLU A 330 -9.50 -26.07 -8.54
N THR A 331 -8.80 -27.03 -9.14
CA THR A 331 -8.04 -26.80 -10.38
C THR A 331 -8.93 -27.04 -11.59
N ILE A 332 -8.95 -26.08 -12.50
CA ILE A 332 -9.67 -26.19 -13.77
C ILE A 332 -8.81 -26.98 -14.75
N PRO A 333 -9.32 -28.08 -15.34
CA PRO A 333 -8.58 -28.86 -16.33
C PRO A 333 -8.16 -28.00 -17.52
N GLN A 334 -6.91 -28.16 -17.94
CA GLN A 334 -6.40 -27.47 -19.13
C GLN A 334 -6.77 -28.23 -20.40
N PRO A 335 -6.91 -27.52 -21.54
CA PRO A 335 -6.96 -28.17 -22.84
C PRO A 335 -5.65 -28.92 -23.12
N GLU A 336 -5.63 -29.73 -24.18
CA GLU A 336 -4.45 -30.46 -24.66
C GLU A 336 -3.20 -29.57 -24.78
N ASP A 337 -2.01 -30.19 -24.83
CA ASP A 337 -0.73 -29.49 -24.84
C ASP A 337 -0.67 -28.45 -25.96
N GLN A 338 -0.61 -27.19 -25.55
CA GLN A 338 -0.54 -26.05 -26.44
C GLN A 338 0.79 -25.34 -26.26
N ILE A 339 1.45 -25.12 -27.39
CA ILE A 339 2.73 -24.43 -27.49
C ILE A 339 2.45 -22.97 -27.85
N LEU A 340 3.00 -22.07 -27.05
CA LEU A 340 2.90 -20.63 -27.21
C LEU A 340 4.27 -20.08 -27.64
N GLU A 341 4.49 -19.99 -28.95
CA GLU A 341 5.72 -19.45 -29.55
C GLU A 341 5.79 -17.91 -29.44
N HIS A 342 6.95 -17.34 -29.78
CA HIS A 342 7.16 -15.89 -29.82
C HIS A 342 6.12 -15.17 -30.70
N GLN A 343 5.56 -14.08 -30.18
CA GLN A 343 4.47 -13.27 -30.77
C GLN A 343 3.14 -14.00 -31.00
N LYS A 344 2.98 -15.24 -30.51
CA LYS A 344 1.70 -15.94 -30.55
C LYS A 344 0.85 -15.60 -29.32
N THR A 345 -0.44 -15.84 -29.45
CA THR A 345 -1.44 -15.67 -28.38
C THR A 345 -2.13 -16.99 -28.11
N LEU A 346 -2.19 -17.35 -26.84
CA LEU A 346 -3.01 -18.43 -26.30
C LEU A 346 -4.34 -17.82 -25.84
N THR A 347 -5.46 -18.44 -26.20
CA THR A 347 -6.80 -18.00 -25.76
C THR A 347 -7.47 -19.10 -24.96
N TRP A 348 -7.83 -18.80 -23.72
CA TRP A 348 -8.56 -19.70 -22.83
C TRP A 348 -9.95 -19.17 -22.54
N ILE A 349 -10.96 -20.01 -22.77
CA ILE A 349 -12.34 -19.73 -22.38
C ILE A 349 -12.41 -19.82 -20.85
N LEU A 350 -12.91 -18.77 -20.20
CA LEU A 350 -13.01 -18.72 -18.75
C LEU A 350 -14.37 -19.30 -18.31
N PRO A 351 -14.38 -20.39 -17.52
CA PRO A 351 -15.59 -21.15 -17.21
C PRO A 351 -16.38 -20.56 -16.03
N ALA A 352 -16.52 -19.24 -15.94
CA ALA A 352 -16.99 -18.58 -14.72
C ALA A 352 -18.29 -17.81 -14.92
N ALA A 353 -19.11 -17.83 -13.86
CA ALA A 353 -20.30 -17.00 -13.78
C ALA A 353 -19.91 -15.53 -13.54
N ALA A 354 -20.80 -14.62 -13.92
CA ALA A 354 -20.69 -13.20 -13.66
C ALA A 354 -20.36 -12.92 -12.17
N GLY A 355 -19.21 -12.28 -11.89
CA GLY A 355 -18.83 -11.86 -10.53
C GLY A 355 -17.93 -12.84 -9.76
N GLU A 356 -17.57 -13.99 -10.32
CA GLU A 356 -16.59 -14.90 -9.73
C GLU A 356 -15.14 -14.45 -9.99
N THR A 357 -14.22 -14.90 -9.13
CA THR A 357 -12.77 -14.69 -9.30
C THR A 357 -12.09 -16.02 -9.58
N LEU A 358 -11.37 -16.08 -10.69
CA LEU A 358 -10.49 -17.20 -11.03
C LEU A 358 -9.04 -16.85 -10.68
N TYR A 359 -8.20 -17.85 -10.49
CA TYR A 359 -6.77 -17.65 -10.19
C TYR A 359 -5.92 -18.35 -11.23
N LEU A 360 -5.01 -17.60 -11.85
CA LEU A 360 -3.99 -18.13 -12.75
C LEU A 360 -2.64 -18.09 -12.04
N GLN A 361 -2.02 -19.25 -11.85
CA GLN A 361 -0.68 -19.37 -11.27
C GLN A 361 0.34 -19.78 -12.32
N PHE A 362 1.53 -19.16 -12.30
CA PHE A 362 2.70 -19.58 -13.07
C PHE A 362 3.98 -19.08 -12.38
N SER A 363 4.99 -19.94 -12.25
CA SER A 363 6.16 -19.67 -11.40
C SER A 363 5.70 -19.22 -9.99
N ASP A 364 6.25 -18.11 -9.49
CA ASP A 364 5.87 -17.51 -8.20
C ASP A 364 4.73 -16.49 -8.35
N ASN A 365 4.14 -16.34 -9.54
CA ASN A 365 3.11 -15.35 -9.81
C ASN A 365 1.71 -15.97 -9.67
N ILE A 366 0.82 -15.23 -9.01
CA ILE A 366 -0.61 -15.52 -8.91
C ILE A 366 -1.35 -14.31 -9.46
N ILE A 367 -2.20 -14.52 -10.46
CA ILE A 367 -3.07 -13.50 -11.04
C ILE A 367 -4.51 -13.82 -10.67
N SER A 368 -5.17 -12.94 -9.90
CA SER A 368 -6.61 -12.98 -9.71
C SER A 368 -7.32 -12.36 -10.93
N LEU A 369 -8.16 -13.15 -11.60
CA LEU A 369 -8.91 -12.76 -12.78
C LEU A 369 -10.31 -12.32 -12.34
N HIS A 370 -10.59 -11.02 -12.38
CA HIS A 370 -11.88 -10.47 -11.99
C HIS A 370 -12.74 -10.25 -13.22
N LEU A 371 -13.77 -11.06 -13.37
CA LEU A 371 -14.59 -11.06 -14.58
C LEU A 371 -15.72 -10.04 -14.48
N PRO A 372 -16.02 -9.31 -15.56
CA PRO A 372 -17.16 -8.41 -15.57
C PRO A 372 -18.43 -9.26 -15.52
N PRO A 373 -19.52 -8.73 -14.96
CA PRO A 373 -20.80 -9.41 -15.07
C PRO A 373 -21.17 -9.57 -16.56
N VAL A 374 -21.60 -10.76 -16.96
CA VAL A 374 -22.16 -11.01 -18.29
C VAL A 374 -23.41 -10.13 -18.41
N LYS A 375 -23.38 -9.14 -19.30
CA LYS A 375 -24.56 -8.33 -19.61
C LYS A 375 -25.55 -9.25 -20.30
N ASN A 376 -26.68 -9.52 -19.64
CA ASN A 376 -27.84 -10.18 -20.25
C ASN A 376 -28.44 -9.34 -21.38
#